data_AF-A0A962WXI5-F1
#
_entry.id   AF-A0A962WXI5-F1
#
_cell.length_a   1.000
_cell.length_b   1.000
_cell.length_c   1.000
_cell.angle_alpha   90.00
_cell.angle_beta   90.00
_cell.angle_gamma   90.00
#
_symmetry.space_group_name_H-M   'P 1'
#
loop_
_entity.id
_entity.type
_entity.pdbx_description
1 polymer ?
#
loop_
_entity_poly.entity_id
_entity_poly.type
_entity_poly.pdbx_seq_one_letter_code
_entity_poly.pdbx_strand_id
1 'polypeptide(L)'
;MSFWLKIVLPLMAGAVWLIWQMDTAGGNRQILASLVLLAYAGVLLRADWRLRQRSPRRHSKAGNYVVAYATETGTARAVAEQTCERLDQAGFSVRLAELNALGETPLPDHALLIVASTTGKGDAPKTGNNWPAAGEAERYRDFPFAVLALGDRRFPRFCAFGLSITEKMQQWGARPLFPAIQVSQADAKSIEYWYQQVLETAKAER
;
A
#
# COMPACT_ATOMS: atom_id res chain seq x y z
N MET A 1 -6.51 18.53 -9.09
CA MET A 1 -5.45 19.42 -9.65
C MET A 1 -4.70 20.04 -8.49
N SER A 2 -3.47 19.59 -8.23
CA SER A 2 -2.82 19.80 -6.93
C SER A 2 -2.51 21.27 -6.66
N PHE A 3 -2.88 21.72 -5.46
CA PHE A 3 -2.63 23.05 -4.90
C PHE A 3 -1.14 23.45 -4.99
N TRP A 4 -0.25 22.44 -4.89
CA TRP A 4 1.19 22.59 -5.07
C TRP A 4 1.62 23.05 -6.46
N LEU A 5 0.89 22.66 -7.52
CA LEU A 5 1.22 23.05 -8.89
C LEU A 5 1.02 24.57 -9.11
N LYS A 6 0.08 25.19 -8.38
CA LYS A 6 -0.23 26.63 -8.53
C LYS A 6 0.72 27.55 -7.75
N ILE A 7 1.39 27.03 -6.73
CA ILE A 7 2.35 27.80 -5.92
C ILE A 7 3.77 27.64 -6.47
N VAL A 8 4.13 26.43 -6.93
CA VAL A 8 5.48 26.14 -7.40
C VAL A 8 5.75 26.74 -8.78
N LEU A 9 4.76 26.77 -9.69
CA LEU A 9 4.93 27.35 -11.03
C LEU A 9 5.30 28.85 -11.01
N PRO A 10 4.58 29.73 -10.27
CA PRO A 10 4.91 31.15 -10.24
C PRO A 10 6.20 31.45 -9.46
N LEU A 11 6.55 30.66 -8.45
CA LEU A 11 7.85 30.79 -7.76
C LEU A 11 9.01 30.41 -8.67
N MET A 12 8.87 29.36 -9.48
CA MET A 12 9.87 28.96 -10.47
C MET A 12 9.97 29.97 -11.61
N ALA A 13 8.85 30.49 -12.11
CA ALA A 13 8.83 31.55 -13.11
C ALA A 13 9.48 32.83 -12.58
N GLY A 14 9.22 33.20 -11.32
CA GLY A 14 9.84 34.34 -10.65
C GLY A 14 11.34 34.16 -10.45
N ALA A 15 11.80 32.97 -10.05
CA ALA A 15 13.22 32.66 -9.92
C ALA A 15 13.94 32.70 -11.27
N VAL A 16 13.33 32.16 -12.34
CA VAL A 16 13.87 32.21 -13.70
C VAL A 16 13.93 33.66 -14.23
N TRP A 17 12.91 34.47 -13.92
CA TRP A 17 12.89 35.90 -14.30
C TRP A 17 13.94 36.71 -13.54
N LEU A 18 14.14 36.46 -12.24
CA LEU A 18 15.22 37.08 -11.44
C LEU A 18 16.62 36.66 -11.90
N ILE A 19 16.79 35.41 -12.32
CA ILE A 19 18.03 34.89 -12.92
C ILE A 19 18.31 35.58 -14.27
N TRP A 20 17.26 35.98 -15.00
CA TRP A 20 17.38 36.73 -16.25
C TRP A 20 17.67 38.22 -16.04
N GLN A 21 17.29 38.79 -14.89
CA GLN A 21 17.43 40.23 -14.59
C GLN A 21 18.76 40.60 -13.92
N MET A 22 19.52 39.63 -13.40
CA MET A 22 20.85 39.85 -12.84
C MET A 22 21.94 39.79 -13.91
N ASP A 23 22.23 40.94 -14.51
CA ASP A 23 23.40 41.15 -15.38
C ASP A 23 24.69 41.17 -14.53
N THR A 24 25.35 40.01 -14.40
CA THR A 24 26.80 39.87 -14.12
C THR A 24 27.27 38.41 -14.31
N ALA A 25 28.18 38.24 -15.28
CA ALA A 25 29.16 37.17 -15.50
C ALA A 25 28.72 35.70 -15.78
N GLY A 26 28.87 35.29 -17.04
CA GLY A 26 29.53 34.03 -17.45
C GLY A 26 28.65 32.83 -17.85
N GLY A 27 28.99 32.20 -18.99
CA GLY A 27 28.35 30.98 -19.55
C GLY A 27 28.35 29.74 -18.62
N ASN A 28 29.03 29.80 -17.48
CA ASN A 28 29.06 28.74 -16.46
C ASN A 28 27.72 28.55 -15.72
N ARG A 29 26.82 29.55 -15.74
CA ARG A 29 25.52 29.49 -15.02
C ARG A 29 24.52 28.55 -15.69
N GLN A 30 24.45 28.55 -17.01
CA GLN A 30 23.55 27.64 -17.75
C GLN A 30 24.00 26.19 -17.60
N ILE A 31 25.32 25.96 -17.50
CA ILE A 31 25.91 24.63 -17.26
C ILE A 31 25.53 24.15 -15.84
N LEU A 32 25.69 24.99 -14.82
CA LEU A 32 25.31 24.65 -13.44
C LEU A 32 23.82 24.38 -13.28
N ALA A 33 22.95 25.22 -13.86
CA ALA A 33 21.50 25.02 -13.81
C ALA A 33 21.09 23.71 -14.52
N SER A 34 21.69 23.42 -15.68
CA SER A 34 21.45 22.18 -16.42
C SER A 34 21.91 20.95 -15.63
N LEU A 35 23.07 21.04 -14.96
CA LEU A 35 23.58 19.95 -14.11
C LEU A 35 22.67 19.68 -12.91
N VAL A 36 22.14 20.72 -12.25
CA VAL A 36 21.20 20.56 -11.13
C VAL A 36 19.89 19.95 -11.61
N LEU A 37 19.34 20.40 -12.73
CA LEU A 37 18.12 19.82 -13.32
C LEU A 37 18.32 18.36 -13.74
N LEU A 38 19.47 18.03 -14.35
CA LEU A 38 19.82 16.65 -14.72
C LEU A 38 20.00 15.76 -13.48
N ALA A 39 20.66 16.25 -12.43
CA ALA A 39 20.81 15.52 -11.17
C ALA A 39 19.45 15.28 -10.50
N TYR A 40 18.58 16.29 -10.47
CA TYR A 40 17.23 16.18 -9.94
C TYR A 40 16.37 15.21 -10.76
N ALA A 41 16.41 15.30 -12.09
CA ALA A 41 15.78 14.34 -12.99
C ALA A 41 16.31 12.92 -12.75
N GLY A 42 17.61 12.75 -12.54
CA GLY A 42 18.22 11.47 -12.17
C GLY A 42 17.71 10.93 -10.84
N VAL A 43 17.50 11.77 -9.82
CA VAL A 43 16.91 11.38 -8.53
C VAL A 43 15.45 10.96 -8.71
N LEU A 44 14.65 11.72 -9.48
CA LEU A 44 13.26 11.38 -9.79
C LEU A 44 13.16 10.08 -10.60
N LEU A 45 14.01 9.91 -11.61
CA LEU A 45 14.10 8.68 -12.40
C LEU A 45 14.54 7.51 -11.53
N ARG A 46 15.46 7.69 -10.58
CA ARG A 46 15.87 6.64 -9.64
C ARG A 46 14.76 6.31 -8.63
N ALA A 47 13.98 7.30 -8.20
CA ALA A 47 12.84 7.10 -7.32
C ALA A 47 11.71 6.37 -8.07
N ASP A 48 11.36 6.84 -9.27
CA ASP A 48 10.37 6.21 -10.15
C ASP A 48 10.83 4.80 -10.57
N TRP A 49 12.10 4.61 -10.91
CA TRP A 49 12.67 3.29 -11.21
C TRP A 49 12.67 2.36 -10.00
N ARG A 50 12.86 2.87 -8.78
CA ARG A 50 12.68 2.07 -7.55
C ARG A 50 11.21 1.69 -7.33
N LEU A 51 10.29 2.60 -7.58
CA LEU A 51 8.85 2.36 -7.47
C LEU A 51 8.34 1.41 -8.58
N ARG A 52 8.91 1.47 -9.78
CA ARG A 52 8.57 0.59 -10.91
C ARG A 52 9.25 -0.78 -10.84
N GLN A 53 10.44 -0.86 -10.26
CA GLN A 53 11.08 -2.14 -9.96
C GLN A 53 10.40 -2.88 -8.82
N ARG A 54 9.56 -2.22 -8.02
CA ARG A 54 8.47 -2.87 -7.26
C ARG A 54 7.34 -3.31 -8.19
N SER A 55 7.69 -3.86 -9.35
CA SER A 55 6.78 -4.68 -10.12
C SER A 55 6.43 -5.87 -9.22
N PRO A 56 5.14 -6.23 -9.08
CA PRO A 56 4.77 -7.40 -8.30
C PRO A 56 5.53 -8.57 -8.93
N ARG A 57 6.45 -9.19 -8.17
CA ARG A 57 7.08 -10.44 -8.60
C ARG A 57 5.93 -11.41 -8.86
N ARG A 58 5.58 -11.62 -10.13
CA ARG A 58 4.67 -12.68 -10.54
C ARG A 58 5.41 -13.99 -10.31
N HIS A 59 5.34 -14.51 -9.10
CA HIS A 59 5.68 -15.90 -8.86
C HIS A 59 4.55 -16.75 -9.44
N SER A 60 4.88 -17.54 -10.47
CA SER A 60 3.97 -18.37 -11.26
C SER A 60 3.73 -19.75 -10.64
N LYS A 61 3.64 -19.82 -9.31
CA LYS A 61 3.10 -20.96 -8.55
C LYS A 61 2.18 -20.39 -7.47
N ALA A 62 1.18 -21.16 -7.03
CA ALA A 62 0.39 -20.80 -5.84
C ALA A 62 1.37 -20.42 -4.73
N GLY A 63 1.37 -19.14 -4.34
CA GLY A 63 2.26 -18.63 -3.31
C GLY A 63 1.73 -19.08 -1.96
N ASN A 64 2.63 -19.28 -1.01
CA ASN A 64 2.26 -19.64 0.36
C ASN A 64 1.31 -18.59 0.96
N TYR A 65 1.52 -17.30 0.65
CA TYR A 65 0.67 -16.21 1.10
C TYR A 65 0.23 -15.30 -0.04
N VAL A 66 -0.97 -14.72 0.12
CA VAL A 66 -1.40 -13.55 -0.65
C VAL A 66 -1.59 -12.40 0.33
N VAL A 67 -0.99 -11.25 0.02
CA VAL A 67 -1.24 -9.98 0.72
C VAL A 67 -2.08 -9.10 -0.20
N ALA A 68 -3.35 -8.92 0.16
CA ALA A 68 -4.27 -8.04 -0.53
C ALA A 68 -4.25 -6.64 0.11
N TYR A 69 -4.34 -5.59 -0.71
CA TYR A 69 -4.46 -4.22 -0.20
C TYR A 69 -5.67 -3.48 -0.76
N ALA A 70 -6.25 -2.62 0.08
CA ALA A 70 -7.26 -1.64 -0.29
C ALA A 70 -6.81 -0.25 0.19
N THR A 71 -6.53 0.68 -0.73
CA THR A 71 -5.89 1.96 -0.43
C THR A 71 -6.48 3.13 -1.22
N GLU A 72 -6.57 4.31 -0.59
CA GLU A 72 -6.90 5.55 -1.28
C GLU A 72 -5.63 6.38 -1.58
N THR A 73 -4.76 6.57 -0.60
CA THR A 73 -3.56 7.44 -0.69
C THR A 73 -2.23 6.67 -0.75
N GLY A 74 -2.27 5.33 -0.76
CA GLY A 74 -1.09 4.47 -0.87
C GLY A 74 -0.55 3.92 0.44
N THR A 75 -1.00 4.39 1.61
CA THR A 75 -0.50 3.91 2.91
C THR A 75 -0.73 2.41 3.12
N ALA A 76 -1.94 1.92 2.85
CA ALA A 76 -2.25 0.49 2.97
C ALA A 76 -1.42 -0.37 2.00
N ARG A 77 -1.19 0.13 0.78
CA ARG A 77 -0.31 -0.53 -0.19
C ARG A 77 1.13 -0.61 0.32
N ALA A 78 1.67 0.47 0.90
CA ALA A 78 3.04 0.47 1.42
C ALA A 78 3.21 -0.54 2.56
N VAL A 79 2.24 -0.64 3.48
CA VAL A 79 2.26 -1.63 4.56
C VAL A 79 2.11 -3.06 4.02
N ALA A 80 1.28 -3.27 3.00
CA ALA A 80 1.16 -4.56 2.32
C ALA A 80 2.46 -4.98 1.60
N GLU A 81 3.10 -4.05 0.88
CA GLU A 81 4.41 -4.27 0.26
C GLU A 81 5.47 -4.67 1.31
N GLN A 82 5.52 -3.97 2.44
CA GLN A 82 6.44 -4.29 3.52
C GLN A 82 6.11 -5.63 4.20
N THR A 83 4.82 -5.99 4.29
CA THR A 83 4.39 -7.33 4.77
C THR A 83 4.92 -8.42 3.85
N CYS A 84 4.82 -8.24 2.52
CA CYS A 84 5.41 -9.15 1.54
C CYS A 84 6.92 -9.25 1.70
N GLU A 85 7.64 -8.12 1.80
CA GLU A 85 9.09 -8.11 1.97
C GLU A 85 9.54 -8.90 3.21
N ARG A 86 8.82 -8.78 4.33
CA ARG A 86 9.14 -9.52 5.56
C ARG A 86 8.86 -11.02 5.45
N LEU A 87 7.77 -11.42 4.78
CA LEU A 87 7.47 -12.84 4.53
C LEU A 87 8.50 -13.48 3.58
N ASP A 88 8.89 -12.76 2.52
CA ASP A 88 9.94 -13.19 1.57
C ASP A 88 11.28 -13.38 2.30
N GLN A 89 11.66 -12.44 3.17
CA GLN A 89 12.87 -12.54 4.01
C GLN A 89 12.81 -13.71 5.02
N ALA A 90 11.62 -14.09 5.48
CA ALA A 90 11.41 -15.26 6.32
C ALA A 90 11.39 -16.59 5.54
N GLY A 91 11.49 -16.53 4.21
CA GLY A 91 11.56 -17.69 3.31
C GLY A 91 10.21 -18.18 2.78
N PHE A 92 9.14 -17.38 2.89
CA PHE A 92 7.82 -17.72 2.36
C PHE A 92 7.59 -17.10 0.98
N SER A 93 6.99 -17.88 0.06
CA SER A 93 6.52 -17.35 -1.22
C SER A 93 5.28 -16.49 -1.00
N VAL A 94 5.33 -15.24 -1.46
CA VAL A 94 4.23 -14.28 -1.24
C VAL A 94 3.89 -13.52 -2.51
N ARG A 95 2.60 -13.26 -2.70
CA ARG A 95 2.08 -12.44 -3.80
C ARG A 95 1.30 -11.24 -3.26
N LEU A 96 1.58 -10.07 -3.84
CA LEU A 96 0.81 -8.85 -3.60
C LEU A 96 -0.36 -8.77 -4.60
N ALA A 97 -1.56 -8.45 -4.12
CA ALA A 97 -2.73 -8.22 -4.95
C ALA A 97 -3.53 -7.00 -4.50
N GLU A 98 -4.22 -6.36 -5.43
CA GLU A 98 -5.27 -5.40 -5.09
C GLU A 98 -6.51 -6.16 -4.62
N LEU A 99 -7.23 -5.64 -3.62
CA LEU A 99 -8.40 -6.32 -3.04
C LEU A 99 -9.50 -6.56 -4.08
N ASN A 100 -9.74 -5.60 -4.98
CA ASN A 100 -10.69 -5.78 -6.10
C ASN A 100 -10.30 -6.91 -7.07
N ALA A 101 -9.02 -7.27 -7.16
CA ALA A 101 -8.52 -8.35 -8.02
C ALA A 101 -8.48 -9.71 -7.29
N LEU A 102 -8.95 -9.77 -6.05
CA LEU A 102 -8.90 -11.00 -5.25
C LEU A 102 -9.80 -12.10 -5.85
N GLY A 103 -10.92 -11.72 -6.46
CA GLY A 103 -11.84 -12.66 -7.08
C GLY A 103 -11.23 -13.49 -8.22
N GLU A 104 -10.27 -12.94 -8.94
CA GLU A 104 -9.56 -13.63 -10.03
C GLU A 104 -8.26 -14.30 -9.55
N THR A 105 -7.90 -14.09 -8.28
CA THR A 105 -6.63 -14.48 -7.69
C THR A 105 -6.75 -15.84 -7.01
N PRO A 106 -6.08 -16.91 -7.46
CA PRO A 106 -6.15 -18.20 -6.78
C PRO A 106 -5.77 -18.05 -5.31
N LEU A 107 -6.47 -18.76 -4.43
CA LEU A 107 -6.16 -18.73 -3.01
C LEU A 107 -4.72 -19.23 -2.77
N PRO A 108 -4.00 -18.61 -1.81
CA PRO A 108 -2.72 -19.13 -1.39
C PRO A 108 -2.86 -20.43 -0.61
N ASP A 109 -1.76 -21.17 -0.47
CA ASP A 109 -1.76 -22.45 0.25
C ASP A 109 -1.91 -22.28 1.77
N HIS A 110 -1.42 -21.18 2.35
CA HIS A 110 -1.47 -20.93 3.79
C HIS A 110 -2.56 -19.94 4.19
N ALA A 111 -2.38 -18.65 3.89
CA ALA A 111 -3.29 -17.63 4.37
C ALA A 111 -3.40 -16.39 3.48
N LEU A 112 -4.56 -15.73 3.59
CA LEU A 112 -4.83 -14.43 2.99
C LEU A 112 -4.65 -13.31 4.03
N LEU A 113 -3.75 -12.38 3.75
CA LEU A 113 -3.51 -11.21 4.59
C LEU A 113 -4.09 -9.97 3.92
N ILE A 114 -4.92 -9.20 4.60
CA ILE A 114 -5.62 -8.05 4.01
C ILE A 114 -5.24 -6.77 4.74
N VAL A 115 -4.73 -5.78 4.02
CA VAL A 115 -4.45 -4.44 4.55
C VAL A 115 -5.41 -3.43 3.92
N ALA A 116 -6.35 -2.91 4.70
CA ALA A 116 -7.44 -2.09 4.19
C ALA A 116 -7.53 -0.73 4.88
N SER A 117 -7.47 0.36 4.11
CA SER A 117 -7.79 1.70 4.60
C SER A 117 -9.27 2.01 4.51
N THR A 118 -9.80 2.71 5.50
CA THR A 118 -11.17 3.25 5.46
C THR A 118 -11.17 4.67 4.88
N THR A 119 -12.16 4.98 4.03
CA THR A 119 -12.31 6.31 3.42
C THR A 119 -13.51 7.08 3.95
N GLY A 120 -13.41 8.42 3.94
CA GLY A 120 -14.51 9.35 4.12
C GLY A 120 -15.39 9.04 5.31
N LYS A 121 -16.60 8.54 5.04
CA LYS A 121 -17.59 8.27 6.08
C LYS A 121 -17.38 6.94 6.78
N GLY A 122 -16.52 6.04 6.30
CA GLY A 122 -16.44 4.63 6.72
C GLY A 122 -16.51 3.64 5.56
N ASP A 123 -16.26 4.10 4.34
CA ASP A 123 -16.50 3.36 3.09
C ASP A 123 -15.20 2.75 2.54
N ALA A 124 -15.35 1.80 1.63
CA ALA A 124 -14.25 1.17 0.91
C ALA A 124 -13.49 2.18 0.02
N PRO A 125 -12.16 2.09 -0.08
CA PRO A 125 -11.41 2.83 -1.08
C PRO A 125 -11.66 2.26 -2.47
N LYS A 126 -11.32 3.00 -3.52
CA LYS A 126 -11.55 2.56 -4.91
C LYS A 126 -10.91 1.24 -5.27
N THR A 127 -9.83 0.85 -4.59
CA THR A 127 -9.13 -0.41 -4.85
C THR A 127 -9.69 -1.60 -4.05
N GLY A 128 -10.82 -1.43 -3.36
CA GLY A 128 -11.48 -2.47 -2.56
C GLY A 128 -13.01 -2.38 -2.54
N ASN A 129 -13.62 -1.47 -3.30
CA ASN A 129 -15.05 -1.21 -3.33
C ASN A 129 -15.87 -2.26 -4.11
N ASN A 130 -15.22 -3.10 -4.92
CA ASN A 130 -15.86 -4.17 -5.68
C ASN A 130 -15.77 -5.52 -4.94
N TRP A 131 -15.08 -5.56 -3.80
CA TRP A 131 -15.01 -6.73 -2.95
C TRP A 131 -16.07 -6.66 -1.84
N PRO A 132 -16.82 -7.74 -1.56
CA PRO A 132 -16.72 -9.06 -2.19
C PRO A 132 -17.45 -9.18 -3.53
N ALA A 133 -16.94 -10.01 -4.44
CA ALA A 133 -17.69 -10.43 -5.62
C ALA A 133 -18.80 -11.44 -5.24
N ALA A 134 -19.85 -11.51 -6.06
CA ALA A 134 -20.95 -12.45 -5.82
C ALA A 134 -20.48 -13.91 -5.91
N GLY A 135 -21.00 -14.77 -5.02
CA GLY A 135 -20.73 -16.21 -5.06
C GLY A 135 -19.41 -16.67 -4.44
N GLU A 136 -18.64 -15.78 -3.80
CA GLU A 136 -17.35 -16.15 -3.21
C GLU A 136 -17.43 -16.78 -1.82
N ALA A 137 -18.61 -16.95 -1.23
CA ALA A 137 -18.74 -17.45 0.15
C ALA A 137 -18.04 -18.80 0.35
N GLU A 138 -18.29 -19.76 -0.55
CA GLU A 138 -17.74 -21.11 -0.44
C GLU A 138 -16.22 -21.15 -0.62
N ARG A 139 -15.66 -20.17 -1.35
CA ARG A 139 -14.22 -20.07 -1.60
C ARG A 139 -13.43 -19.91 -0.32
N TYR A 140 -13.93 -19.16 0.66
CA TYR A 140 -13.20 -18.82 1.88
C TYR A 140 -13.59 -19.68 3.08
N ARG A 141 -14.42 -20.72 2.89
CA ARG A 141 -14.82 -21.62 3.98
C ARG A 141 -13.58 -22.28 4.60
N ASP A 142 -13.50 -22.21 5.94
CA ASP A 142 -12.38 -22.69 6.76
C ASP A 142 -10.99 -22.12 6.39
N PHE A 143 -10.96 -21.07 5.56
CA PHE A 143 -9.73 -20.52 5.01
C PHE A 143 -9.06 -19.54 6.00
N PRO A 144 -7.75 -19.67 6.26
CA PRO A 144 -7.04 -18.77 7.18
C PRO A 144 -6.90 -17.35 6.61
N PHE A 145 -7.23 -16.35 7.42
CA PHE A 145 -7.06 -14.95 7.02
C PHE A 145 -6.69 -14.02 8.19
N ALA A 146 -6.11 -12.85 7.88
CA ALA A 146 -5.90 -11.78 8.85
C ALA A 146 -6.15 -10.41 8.23
N VAL A 147 -6.59 -9.45 9.04
CA VAL A 147 -6.89 -8.09 8.57
C VAL A 147 -6.17 -7.03 9.41
N LEU A 148 -5.46 -6.14 8.72
CA LEU A 148 -4.98 -4.87 9.23
C LEU A 148 -5.90 -3.75 8.73
N ALA A 149 -6.71 -3.20 9.63
CA ALA A 149 -7.61 -2.11 9.34
C ALA A 149 -6.93 -0.77 9.64
N LEU A 150 -6.69 0.04 8.62
CA LEU A 150 -6.17 1.39 8.76
C LEU A 150 -7.33 2.39 8.78
N GLY A 151 -7.33 3.26 9.78
CA GLY A 151 -8.31 4.33 9.91
C GLY A 151 -7.74 5.50 10.69
N ASP A 152 -8.63 6.35 11.18
CA ASP A 152 -8.28 7.48 12.02
C ASP A 152 -9.40 7.72 13.03
N ARG A 153 -9.05 7.71 14.31
CA ARG A 153 -10.01 7.86 15.42
C ARG A 153 -10.72 9.22 15.44
N ARG A 154 -10.23 10.20 14.67
CA ARG A 154 -10.92 11.48 14.46
C ARG A 154 -12.24 11.34 13.71
N PHE A 155 -12.46 10.22 13.02
CA PHE A 155 -13.69 9.95 12.27
C PHE A 155 -14.60 8.99 13.04
N PRO A 156 -15.94 9.17 12.98
CA PRO A 156 -16.89 8.34 13.73
C PRO A 156 -16.81 6.85 13.41
N ARG A 157 -16.61 6.50 12.13
CA ARG A 157 -16.50 5.10 11.65
C ARG A 157 -15.03 4.66 11.58
N PHE A 158 -14.35 4.62 12.72
CA PHE A 158 -12.97 4.16 12.83
C PHE A 158 -12.81 2.73 12.31
N CYS A 159 -11.87 2.51 11.39
CA CYS A 159 -11.55 1.19 10.80
C CYS A 159 -12.73 0.42 10.16
N ALA A 160 -13.87 1.08 9.92
CA ALA A 160 -15.11 0.41 9.55
C ALA A 160 -15.02 -0.50 8.32
N PHE A 161 -14.30 -0.09 7.27
CA PHE A 161 -14.16 -0.93 6.09
C PHE A 161 -13.36 -2.22 6.39
N GLY A 162 -12.19 -2.13 7.03
CA GLY A 162 -11.42 -3.31 7.41
C GLY A 162 -12.15 -4.24 8.39
N LEU A 163 -12.95 -3.66 9.30
CA LEU A 163 -13.80 -4.44 10.19
C LEU A 163 -14.92 -5.16 9.43
N SER A 164 -15.56 -4.49 8.46
CA SER A 164 -16.59 -5.12 7.61
C SER A 164 -16.05 -6.28 6.78
N ILE A 165 -14.78 -6.22 6.35
CA ILE A 165 -14.10 -7.35 5.69
C ILE A 165 -13.99 -8.54 6.65
N THR A 166 -13.58 -8.27 7.90
CA THR A 166 -13.44 -9.32 8.92
C THR A 166 -14.77 -10.00 9.21
N GLU A 167 -15.83 -9.20 9.41
CA GLU A 167 -17.19 -9.70 9.63
C GLU A 167 -17.66 -10.54 8.44
N LYS A 168 -17.44 -10.08 7.21
CA LYS A 168 -17.84 -10.79 6.00
C LYS A 168 -17.12 -12.12 5.82
N MET A 169 -15.81 -12.15 6.04
CA MET A 169 -14.99 -13.37 5.98
C MET A 169 -15.44 -14.40 7.02
N GLN A 170 -15.70 -13.96 8.25
CA GLN A 170 -16.22 -14.83 9.31
C GLN A 170 -17.63 -15.36 9.00
N GLN A 171 -18.51 -14.53 8.43
CA GLN A 171 -19.84 -14.96 7.96
C GLN A 171 -19.74 -16.05 6.88
N TRP A 172 -18.67 -16.07 6.10
CA TRP A 172 -18.38 -17.11 5.11
C TRP A 172 -17.67 -18.34 5.70
N GLY A 173 -17.42 -18.36 7.01
CA GLY A 173 -16.75 -19.47 7.69
C GLY A 173 -15.22 -19.44 7.57
N ALA A 174 -14.63 -18.34 7.12
CA ALA A 174 -13.18 -18.19 7.14
C ALA A 174 -12.65 -18.09 8.58
N ARG A 175 -11.42 -18.55 8.82
CA ARG A 175 -10.82 -18.62 10.15
C ARG A 175 -9.83 -17.47 10.35
N PRO A 176 -10.08 -16.53 11.29
CA PRO A 176 -9.11 -15.48 11.58
C PRO A 176 -7.87 -16.10 12.23
N LEU A 177 -6.68 -15.75 11.75
CA LEU A 177 -5.41 -16.11 12.38
C LEU A 177 -5.27 -15.45 13.76
N PHE A 178 -5.72 -14.20 13.86
CA PHE A 178 -5.76 -13.39 15.07
C PHE A 178 -6.83 -12.28 14.91
N PRO A 179 -7.25 -11.61 16.01
CA PRO A 179 -8.20 -10.50 15.94
C PRO A 179 -7.72 -9.38 15.01
N ALA A 180 -8.63 -8.79 14.24
CA ALA A 180 -8.30 -7.71 13.32
C ALA A 180 -7.59 -6.55 14.04
N ILE A 181 -6.44 -6.15 13.53
CA ILE A 181 -5.62 -5.09 14.13
C ILE A 181 -6.08 -3.76 13.57
N GLN A 182 -6.53 -2.87 14.46
CA GLN A 182 -7.00 -1.53 14.10
C GLN A 182 -5.89 -0.50 14.34
N VAL A 183 -5.54 0.26 13.30
CA VAL A 183 -4.45 1.24 13.35
C VAL A 183 -5.00 2.63 13.07
N SER A 184 -4.75 3.56 13.99
CA SER A 184 -5.05 4.98 13.79
C SER A 184 -3.85 5.67 13.16
N GLN A 185 -4.07 6.42 12.07
CA GLN A 185 -3.07 7.27 11.41
C GLN A 185 -1.75 6.54 11.06
N ALA A 186 -1.84 5.25 10.71
CA ALA A 186 -0.67 4.42 10.41
C ALA A 186 0.40 4.46 11.53
N ASP A 187 -0.05 4.44 12.80
CA ASP A 187 0.81 4.32 13.96
C ASP A 187 1.83 3.17 13.81
N ALA A 188 3.11 3.51 13.95
CA ALA A 188 4.21 2.60 13.69
C ALA A 188 4.23 1.40 14.65
N LYS A 189 3.82 1.58 15.92
CA LYS A 189 3.82 0.48 16.91
C LYS A 189 2.78 -0.57 16.54
N SER A 190 1.59 -0.14 16.13
CA SER A 190 0.51 -1.02 15.73
C SER A 190 0.82 -1.77 14.42
N ILE A 191 1.51 -1.09 13.48
CA ILE A 191 2.01 -1.72 12.25
C ILE A 191 3.12 -2.74 12.54
N GLU A 192 4.04 -2.42 13.45
CA GLU A 192 5.08 -3.37 13.86
C GLU A 192 4.46 -4.60 14.55
N TYR A 193 3.45 -4.39 15.42
CA TYR A 193 2.70 -5.48 16.03
C TYR A 193 2.05 -6.40 14.97
N TRP A 194 1.47 -5.84 13.91
CA TRP A 194 0.98 -6.62 12.77
C TRP A 194 2.06 -7.49 12.15
N TYR A 195 3.26 -6.94 11.90
CA TYR A 195 4.36 -7.72 11.35
C TYR A 195 4.80 -8.87 12.25
N GLN A 196 4.86 -8.64 13.57
CA GLN A 196 5.20 -9.68 14.53
C GLN A 196 4.17 -10.81 14.52
N GLN A 197 2.87 -10.49 14.58
CA GLN A 197 1.80 -11.49 14.55
C GLN A 197 1.82 -12.33 13.26
N VAL A 198 1.97 -11.68 12.10
CA VAL A 198 2.06 -12.39 10.81
C VAL A 198 3.24 -13.37 10.79
N LEU A 199 4.42 -12.93 11.25
CA LEU A 199 5.62 -13.78 11.25
C LEU A 199 5.56 -14.89 12.30
N GLU A 200 4.96 -14.65 13.46
CA GLU A 200 4.73 -15.67 14.48
C GLU A 200 3.80 -16.77 13.96
N THR A 201 2.67 -16.39 13.36
CA THR A 201 1.74 -17.36 12.77
C THR A 201 2.38 -18.13 11.62
N ALA A 202 3.12 -17.45 10.73
CA ALA A 202 3.78 -18.13 9.62
C ALA A 202 4.83 -19.16 10.08
N LYS A 203 5.55 -18.88 11.17
CA LYS A 203 6.50 -19.83 11.76
C LYS A 203 5.82 -21.04 12.41
N ALA A 204 4.62 -20.87 12.97
CA ALA A 204 3.89 -21.94 13.61
C ALA A 204 3.33 -22.99 12.61
N GLU A 205 3.20 -22.62 11.34
CA GLU A 205 2.73 -23.50 10.26
C GLU A 205 3.85 -24.26 9.52
N ARG A 206 5.10 -24.06 9.91
CA ARG A 206 6.28 -24.68 9.30
C ARG A 206 6.70 -25.97 10.01
#